data_AF-A0A4Q5AZ33-F1
#
_entry.id   AF-A0A4Q5AZ33-F1
#
_cell.length_a   1.000
_cell.length_b   1.000
_cell.length_c   1.000
_cell.angle_alpha   90.00
_cell.angle_beta   90.00
_cell.angle_gamma   90.00
#
_symmetry.space_group_name_H-M   'P 1'
#
loop_
_entity.id
_entity.type
_entity.pdbx_description
1 polymer ?
#
loop_
_entity_poly.entity_id
_entity_poly.type
_entity_poly.pdbx_seq_one_letter_code
_entity_poly.pdbx_strand_id
1 'polypeptide(L)'
;MAKVQIRYLLQILFAIVIAALGFFQMFARIDGGLPSNVLVMMIATAAMFIITWALIARFQPYANQSIMACVFMLTALGILMIARIDAESDTRVASRQMIWLCIALVCCDVLFVCMRDYRILRRFSYVSMVVGLALLLSPMVPGLGREIGGARIWIGIGSYQLQPGEFAKLFLAFFFASYLFNHRDQLAVGGKKVLGLQLPRLKDLGPIVIVWIASMGVLIVQHDLGTSLMFFAMFVAMLYVATGRSSWILIGGVAFAIGCIAAARIFAHVGYRVEAWLHPFDPVIYNRYPGGSSQIVQGLFGLAAGGLFGTGLGQGHPAITPLANSDFIFASAGEELGLVGIFAILLLYLLVIAAGMVVAMKIKDGFGKLLASGLVFTMAFQVFTVVGGITLVIPLTGLTMPYMAAGGSSLIANYVLAALLVIVSNAANKPQVDTMSDTFRMEALSALQQRQQQKDTPRHSSATATAQVDEPGHTAAMPVVPPAPRHGAHAAPPAPPVQDGETTEVFAPLRSTDDTAGGDES
;
A
#
# COMPACT_ATOMS: atom_id res chain seq x y z
N MET A 1 -6.98 -8.23 28.00
CA MET A 1 -6.37 -8.36 26.66
C MET A 1 -6.78 -9.67 25.96
N ALA A 2 -6.45 -10.86 26.49
CA ALA A 2 -6.71 -12.17 25.85
C ALA A 2 -8.10 -12.36 25.20
N LYS A 3 -9.21 -12.05 25.91
CA LYS A 3 -10.58 -12.15 25.36
C LYS A 3 -10.81 -11.38 24.05
N VAL A 4 -10.05 -10.32 23.77
CA VAL A 4 -10.12 -9.55 22.52
C VAL A 4 -9.32 -10.23 21.41
N GLN A 5 -8.12 -10.73 21.73
CA GLN A 5 -7.26 -11.47 20.79
C GLN A 5 -7.93 -12.77 20.32
N ILE A 6 -8.66 -13.47 21.21
CA ILE A 6 -9.48 -14.64 20.85
C ILE A 6 -10.59 -14.27 19.85
N ARG A 7 -11.26 -13.12 20.01
CA ARG A 7 -12.28 -12.66 19.05
C ARG A 7 -11.69 -12.39 17.66
N TYR A 8 -10.49 -11.83 17.59
CA TYR A 8 -9.80 -11.62 16.32
C TYR A 8 -9.33 -12.93 15.67
N LEU A 9 -8.84 -13.89 16.45
CA LEU A 9 -8.53 -15.23 15.97
C LEU A 9 -9.78 -15.91 15.37
N LEU A 10 -10.93 -15.85 16.06
CA LEU A 10 -12.19 -16.41 15.59
C LEU A 10 -12.67 -15.78 14.27
N GLN A 11 -12.46 -14.48 14.06
CA GLN A 11 -12.78 -13.82 12.78
C GLN A 11 -11.89 -14.32 11.63
N ILE A 12 -10.60 -14.57 11.89
CA ILE A 12 -9.66 -15.07 10.87
C ILE A 12 -9.90 -16.56 10.59
N LEU A 13 -10.18 -17.37 11.62
CA LEU A 13 -10.62 -18.75 11.44
C LEU A 13 -11.94 -18.84 10.67
N PHE A 14 -12.90 -17.96 10.93
CA PHE A 14 -14.14 -17.87 10.15
C PHE A 14 -13.85 -17.57 8.66
N ALA A 15 -13.00 -16.58 8.36
CA ALA A 15 -12.61 -16.28 6.97
C ALA A 15 -11.92 -17.48 6.29
N ILE A 16 -11.03 -18.18 6.99
CA ILE A 16 -10.35 -19.40 6.49
C ILE A 16 -11.37 -20.52 6.22
N VAL A 17 -12.33 -20.75 7.11
CA VAL A 17 -13.35 -21.79 6.96
C VAL A 17 -14.31 -21.49 5.81
N ILE A 18 -14.83 -20.26 5.68
CA ILE A 18 -15.72 -19.91 4.57
C ILE A 18 -14.97 -19.98 3.23
N ALA A 19 -13.71 -19.53 3.19
CA ALA A 19 -12.86 -19.69 2.00
C ALA A 19 -12.68 -21.17 1.63
N ALA A 20 -12.32 -22.02 2.59
CA ALA A 20 -12.13 -23.45 2.37
C ALA A 20 -13.39 -24.16 1.87
N LEU A 21 -14.56 -23.79 2.42
CA LEU A 21 -15.86 -24.30 1.96
C LEU A 21 -16.19 -23.85 0.53
N GLY A 22 -15.93 -22.59 0.18
CA GLY A 22 -16.11 -22.07 -1.18
C GLY A 22 -15.22 -22.77 -2.19
N PHE A 23 -13.92 -22.88 -1.92
CA PHE A 23 -12.98 -23.62 -2.77
C PHE A 23 -13.37 -25.10 -2.90
N PHE A 24 -13.78 -25.75 -1.81
CA PHE A 24 -14.23 -27.15 -1.83
C PHE A 24 -15.48 -27.34 -2.70
N GLN A 25 -16.54 -26.54 -2.49
CA GLN A 25 -17.79 -26.68 -3.26
C GLN A 25 -17.56 -26.37 -4.74
N MET A 26 -16.76 -25.35 -5.06
CA MET A 26 -16.44 -24.97 -6.43
C MET A 26 -15.68 -26.09 -7.16
N PHE A 27 -14.57 -26.58 -6.61
CA PHE A 27 -13.77 -27.63 -7.25
C PHE A 27 -14.48 -29.00 -7.24
N ALA A 28 -15.29 -29.32 -6.23
CA ALA A 28 -16.15 -30.49 -6.26
C ALA A 28 -17.26 -30.41 -7.32
N ARG A 29 -17.64 -29.20 -7.78
CA ARG A 29 -18.61 -28.97 -8.85
C ARG A 29 -18.00 -28.99 -10.25
N ILE A 30 -16.77 -28.46 -10.41
CA ILE A 30 -16.09 -28.33 -11.70
C ILE A 30 -15.26 -29.58 -12.02
N ASP A 31 -14.30 -29.94 -11.14
CA ASP A 31 -13.32 -31.01 -11.36
C ASP A 31 -13.70 -32.33 -10.65
N GLY A 32 -14.80 -32.36 -9.89
CA GLY A 32 -15.20 -33.49 -9.05
C GLY A 32 -14.38 -33.68 -7.77
N GLY A 33 -13.39 -32.81 -7.50
CA GLY A 33 -12.56 -32.85 -6.30
C GLY A 33 -11.54 -31.70 -6.26
N LEU A 34 -10.94 -31.43 -5.09
CA LEU A 34 -9.93 -30.37 -4.94
C LEU A 34 -8.57 -30.78 -5.55
N PRO A 35 -8.01 -29.99 -6.49
CA PRO A 35 -6.65 -30.21 -6.97
C PRO A 35 -5.60 -30.09 -5.86
N SER A 36 -4.66 -31.03 -5.80
CA SER A 36 -3.68 -31.14 -4.69
C SER A 36 -2.75 -29.94 -4.58
N ASN A 37 -2.37 -29.32 -5.70
CA ASN A 37 -1.62 -28.08 -5.76
C ASN A 37 -2.38 -26.90 -5.14
N VAL A 38 -3.70 -26.79 -5.42
CA VAL A 38 -4.56 -25.74 -4.85
C VAL A 38 -4.72 -25.96 -3.35
N LEU A 39 -4.97 -27.19 -2.91
CA LEU A 39 -5.07 -27.55 -1.49
C LEU A 39 -3.80 -27.17 -0.71
N VAL A 40 -2.61 -27.47 -1.24
CA VAL A 40 -1.33 -27.08 -0.62
C VAL A 40 -1.19 -25.55 -0.53
N MET A 41 -1.52 -24.80 -1.59
CA MET A 41 -1.47 -23.34 -1.55
C MET A 41 -2.50 -22.72 -0.59
N MET A 42 -3.69 -23.31 -0.46
CA MET A 42 -4.70 -22.91 0.53
C MET A 42 -4.19 -23.12 1.96
N ILE A 43 -3.60 -24.29 2.26
CA ILE A 43 -3.04 -24.59 3.58
C ILE A 43 -1.89 -23.63 3.91
N ALA A 44 -0.99 -23.36 2.96
CA ALA A 44 0.09 -22.39 3.13
C ALA A 44 -0.44 -20.96 3.38
N THR A 45 -1.46 -20.53 2.63
CA THR A 45 -2.10 -19.22 2.80
C THR A 45 -2.80 -19.09 4.16
N ALA A 46 -3.53 -20.12 4.59
CA ALA A 46 -4.17 -20.17 5.89
C ALA A 46 -3.15 -20.13 7.05
N ALA A 47 -2.03 -20.85 6.92
CA ALA A 47 -0.93 -20.78 7.87
C ALA A 47 -0.34 -19.35 7.95
N MET A 48 -0.12 -18.69 6.81
CA MET A 48 0.34 -17.30 6.77
C MET A 48 -0.67 -16.33 7.42
N PHE A 49 -1.97 -16.48 7.19
CA PHE A 49 -2.99 -15.67 7.88
C PHE A 49 -2.93 -15.81 9.42
N ILE A 50 -2.64 -17.01 9.94
CA ILE A 50 -2.45 -17.25 11.38
C ILE A 50 -1.11 -16.69 11.89
N ILE A 51 -0.04 -16.75 11.09
CA ILE A 51 1.26 -16.12 11.40
C ILE A 51 1.09 -14.59 11.50
N THR A 52 0.47 -13.96 10.49
CA THR A 52 0.18 -12.52 10.51
C THR A 52 -0.68 -12.12 11.71
N TRP A 53 -1.72 -12.90 12.05
CA TRP A 53 -2.48 -12.69 13.29
C TRP A 53 -1.59 -12.72 14.53
N ALA A 54 -0.75 -13.74 14.69
CA ALA A 54 0.14 -13.88 15.83
C ALA A 54 1.15 -12.73 15.93
N LEU A 55 1.67 -12.25 14.81
CA LEU A 55 2.58 -11.10 14.75
C LEU A 55 1.86 -9.79 15.12
N ILE A 56 0.66 -9.54 14.62
CA ILE A 56 -0.13 -8.35 15.02
C ILE A 56 -0.47 -8.44 16.52
N ALA A 57 -0.86 -9.61 17.03
CA ALA A 57 -1.09 -9.82 18.46
C ALA A 57 0.17 -9.59 19.32
N ARG A 58 1.35 -9.95 18.80
CA ARG A 58 2.65 -9.88 19.51
C ARG A 58 3.32 -8.50 19.47
N PHE A 59 3.18 -7.75 18.38
CA PHE A 59 3.86 -6.48 18.16
C PHE A 59 2.92 -5.27 18.14
N GLN A 60 1.63 -5.46 17.82
CA GLN A 60 0.63 -4.40 17.68
C GLN A 60 -0.63 -4.70 18.55
N PRO A 61 -0.48 -4.97 19.87
CA PRO A 61 -1.50 -5.64 20.71
C PRO A 61 -2.79 -4.84 20.95
N TYR A 62 -2.84 -3.54 20.63
CA TYR A 62 -4.02 -2.68 20.74
C TYR A 62 -4.69 -2.40 19.37
N ALA A 63 -4.13 -2.91 18.26
CA ALA A 63 -4.69 -2.70 16.93
C ALA A 63 -6.09 -3.31 16.77
N ASN A 64 -6.94 -2.67 15.95
CA ASN A 64 -8.22 -3.26 15.55
C ASN A 64 -8.02 -4.29 14.42
N GLN A 65 -7.77 -5.54 14.78
CA GLN A 65 -7.40 -6.60 13.82
C GLN A 65 -8.55 -7.03 12.90
N SER A 66 -9.80 -6.64 13.17
CA SER A 66 -10.95 -6.84 12.26
C SER A 66 -10.69 -6.34 10.85
N ILE A 67 -9.82 -5.32 10.68
CA ILE A 67 -9.36 -4.82 9.37
C ILE A 67 -8.73 -5.95 8.57
N MET A 68 -7.79 -6.71 9.16
CA MET A 68 -7.12 -7.81 8.47
C MET A 68 -8.06 -8.98 8.22
N ALA A 69 -8.97 -9.29 9.15
CA ALA A 69 -9.96 -10.36 8.92
C ALA A 69 -10.86 -10.06 7.71
N CYS A 70 -11.29 -8.80 7.53
CA CYS A 70 -12.06 -8.39 6.35
C CYS A 70 -11.22 -8.41 5.07
N VAL A 71 -9.96 -7.95 5.12
CA VAL A 71 -9.01 -8.01 3.99
C VAL A 71 -8.70 -9.44 3.57
N PHE A 72 -8.50 -10.36 4.52
CA PHE A 72 -8.29 -11.78 4.27
C PHE A 72 -9.52 -12.42 3.62
N MET A 73 -10.72 -12.09 4.11
CA MET A 73 -11.98 -12.57 3.53
C MET A 73 -12.18 -12.06 2.10
N LEU A 74 -11.97 -10.76 1.85
CA LEU A 74 -12.02 -10.17 0.50
C LEU A 74 -11.01 -10.82 -0.45
N THR A 75 -9.77 -11.01 -0.01
CA THR A 75 -8.72 -11.61 -0.83
C THR A 75 -9.00 -13.08 -1.12
N ALA A 76 -9.52 -13.83 -0.14
CA ALA A 76 -9.91 -15.22 -0.33
C ALA A 76 -11.07 -15.37 -1.34
N LEU A 77 -12.09 -14.49 -1.26
CA LEU A 77 -13.16 -14.42 -2.28
C LEU A 77 -12.60 -14.03 -3.65
N GLY A 78 -11.66 -13.07 -3.72
CA GLY A 78 -10.99 -12.67 -4.96
C GLY A 78 -10.26 -13.83 -5.62
N ILE A 79 -9.39 -14.54 -4.88
CA ILE A 79 -8.64 -15.68 -5.40
C ILE A 79 -9.58 -16.86 -5.74
N LEU A 80 -10.68 -17.04 -5.01
CA LEU A 80 -11.72 -18.03 -5.34
C LEU A 80 -12.37 -17.73 -6.70
N MET A 81 -12.80 -16.49 -6.94
CA MET A 81 -13.33 -16.09 -8.25
C MET A 81 -12.28 -16.20 -9.36
N ILE A 82 -11.02 -15.81 -9.11
CA ILE A 82 -9.94 -15.95 -10.10
C ILE A 82 -9.68 -17.43 -10.42
N ALA A 83 -9.75 -18.34 -9.44
CA ALA A 83 -9.62 -19.78 -9.66
C ALA A 83 -10.80 -20.34 -10.47
N ARG A 84 -12.03 -19.85 -10.24
CA ARG A 84 -13.21 -20.17 -11.05
C ARG A 84 -13.06 -19.75 -12.51
N ILE A 85 -12.46 -18.58 -12.74
CA ILE A 85 -12.20 -18.02 -14.08
C ILE A 85 -11.06 -18.79 -14.78
N ASP A 86 -9.99 -19.11 -14.04
CA ASP A 86 -8.85 -19.90 -14.53
C ASP A 86 -9.29 -21.25 -15.12
N ALA A 87 -10.20 -21.96 -14.43
CA ALA A 87 -10.68 -23.29 -14.83
C ALA A 87 -11.45 -23.30 -16.15
N GLU A 88 -12.09 -22.19 -16.53
CA GLU A 88 -12.79 -22.04 -17.83
C GLU A 88 -11.88 -21.45 -18.92
N SER A 89 -10.86 -20.69 -18.53
CA SER A 89 -9.96 -19.97 -19.46
C SER A 89 -8.67 -20.73 -19.81
N ASP A 90 -8.44 -21.90 -19.21
CA ASP A 90 -7.15 -22.61 -19.12
C ASP A 90 -5.98 -21.68 -18.73
N THR A 91 -6.20 -20.86 -17.70
CA THR A 91 -5.17 -19.96 -17.17
C THR A 91 -4.69 -20.34 -15.77
N ARG A 92 -3.58 -19.73 -15.34
CA ARG A 92 -2.94 -19.98 -14.02
C ARG A 92 -2.72 -18.68 -13.25
N VAL A 93 -3.72 -17.79 -13.28
CA VAL A 93 -3.70 -16.48 -12.63
C VAL A 93 -3.87 -16.62 -11.11
N ALA A 94 -4.73 -17.53 -10.63
CA ALA A 94 -4.98 -17.78 -9.22
C ALA A 94 -3.74 -18.28 -8.49
N SER A 95 -3.03 -19.28 -9.04
CA SER A 95 -1.76 -19.76 -8.46
C SER A 95 -0.70 -18.65 -8.38
N ARG A 96 -0.65 -17.77 -9.39
CA ARG A 96 0.24 -16.59 -9.38
C ARG A 96 -0.21 -15.54 -8.35
N GLN A 97 -1.51 -15.32 -8.19
CA GLN A 97 -2.08 -14.41 -7.19
C GLN A 97 -1.86 -14.93 -5.76
N MET A 98 -1.91 -16.24 -5.52
CA MET A 98 -1.53 -16.86 -4.24
C MET A 98 -0.05 -16.63 -3.90
N ILE A 99 0.87 -16.73 -4.88
CA ILE A 99 2.29 -16.38 -4.67
C ILE A 99 2.43 -14.89 -4.33
N TRP A 100 1.75 -13.98 -5.04
CA TRP A 100 1.74 -12.56 -4.72
C TRP A 100 1.14 -12.26 -3.34
N LEU A 101 0.14 -13.02 -2.90
CA LEU A 101 -0.43 -12.93 -1.56
C LEU A 101 0.60 -13.33 -0.48
N CYS A 102 1.33 -14.43 -0.66
CA CYS A 102 2.40 -14.81 0.26
C CYS A 102 3.48 -13.71 0.37
N ILE A 103 3.87 -13.09 -0.76
CA ILE A 103 4.80 -11.95 -0.78
C ILE A 103 4.19 -10.74 -0.04
N ALA A 104 2.93 -10.41 -0.30
CA ALA A 104 2.22 -9.31 0.35
C ALA A 104 2.10 -9.49 1.87
N LEU A 105 1.81 -10.71 2.33
CA LEU A 105 1.78 -11.07 3.76
C LEU A 105 3.16 -10.92 4.40
N VAL A 106 4.23 -11.42 3.77
CA VAL A 106 5.61 -11.23 4.27
C VAL A 106 5.98 -9.74 4.35
N CYS A 107 5.60 -8.91 3.37
CA CYS A 107 5.80 -7.45 3.44
C CYS A 107 5.05 -6.82 4.63
N CYS A 108 3.80 -7.22 4.90
CA CYS A 108 3.03 -6.75 6.05
C CYS A 108 3.62 -7.21 7.38
N ASP A 109 4.06 -8.47 7.47
CA ASP A 109 4.65 -9.07 8.66
C ASP A 109 5.97 -8.38 9.04
N VAL A 110 6.82 -8.09 8.05
CA VAL A 110 8.03 -7.26 8.24
C VAL A 110 7.65 -5.86 8.75
N LEU A 111 6.62 -5.22 8.21
CA LEU A 111 6.14 -3.93 8.72
C LEU A 111 5.62 -4.02 10.16
N PHE A 112 4.87 -5.06 10.53
CA PHE A 112 4.37 -5.24 11.89
C PHE A 112 5.48 -5.45 12.92
N VAL A 113 6.54 -6.19 12.56
CA VAL A 113 7.71 -6.45 13.40
C VAL A 113 8.60 -5.21 13.53
N CYS A 114 8.99 -4.61 12.40
CA CYS A 114 9.97 -3.52 12.36
C CYS A 114 9.38 -2.15 12.72
N MET A 115 8.12 -1.87 12.37
CA MET A 115 7.53 -0.54 12.50
C MET A 115 6.50 -0.45 13.64
N ARG A 116 7.02 -0.25 14.86
CA ARG A 116 6.21 -0.10 16.08
C ARG A 116 5.55 1.28 16.25
N ASP A 117 6.08 2.31 15.59
CA ASP A 117 5.47 3.64 15.54
C ASP A 117 5.55 4.21 14.12
N TYR A 118 4.40 4.35 13.48
CA TYR A 118 4.25 4.88 12.12
C TYR A 118 4.72 6.35 12.01
N ARG A 119 4.86 7.09 13.12
CA ARG A 119 5.34 8.49 13.12
C ARG A 119 6.76 8.62 12.56
N ILE A 120 7.52 7.52 12.48
CA ILE A 120 8.82 7.49 11.80
C ILE A 120 8.73 7.95 10.32
N LEU A 121 7.61 7.69 9.63
CA LEU A 121 7.36 8.16 8.25
C LEU A 121 7.46 9.68 8.13
N ARG A 122 7.07 10.44 9.16
CA ARG A 122 7.13 11.92 9.16
C ARG A 122 8.56 12.44 8.97
N ARG A 123 9.58 11.72 9.46
CA ARG A 123 11.00 12.08 9.26
C ARG A 123 11.42 11.98 7.79
N PHE A 124 10.79 11.08 7.04
CA PHE A 124 11.14 10.77 5.65
C PHE A 124 10.22 11.44 4.62
N SER A 125 9.44 12.46 5.02
CA SER A 125 8.46 13.17 4.17
C SER A 125 8.96 13.52 2.76
N TYR A 126 10.10 14.23 2.65
CA TYR A 126 10.68 14.59 1.36
C TYR A 126 11.34 13.41 0.63
N VAL A 127 11.76 12.36 1.34
CA VAL A 127 12.25 11.12 0.72
C VAL A 127 11.06 10.39 0.08
N SER A 128 9.92 10.30 0.76
CA SER A 128 8.67 9.76 0.21
C SER A 128 8.16 10.58 -0.99
N MET A 129 8.33 11.91 -0.97
CA MET A 129 8.05 12.77 -2.13
C MET A 129 8.89 12.37 -3.35
N VAL A 130 10.22 12.27 -3.19
CA VAL A 130 11.15 11.92 -4.27
C VAL A 130 10.93 10.48 -4.75
N VAL A 131 10.79 9.52 -3.84
CA VAL A 131 10.52 8.11 -4.18
C VAL A 131 9.16 7.96 -4.88
N GLY A 132 8.13 8.66 -4.42
CA GLY A 132 6.81 8.64 -5.06
C GLY A 132 6.83 9.23 -6.48
N LEU A 133 7.48 10.38 -6.69
CA LEU A 133 7.65 10.96 -8.02
C LEU A 133 8.56 10.11 -8.93
N ALA A 134 9.63 9.52 -8.39
CA ALA A 134 10.50 8.62 -9.15
C ALA A 134 9.78 7.34 -9.56
N LEU A 135 8.95 6.76 -8.68
CA LEU A 135 8.06 5.65 -9.01
C LEU A 135 7.08 6.07 -10.10
N LEU A 136 6.37 7.20 -9.97
CA LEU A 136 5.49 7.69 -11.03
C LEU A 136 6.23 7.87 -12.37
N LEU A 137 7.44 8.43 -12.39
CA LEU A 137 8.21 8.65 -13.62
C LEU A 137 8.81 7.36 -14.20
N SER A 138 8.99 6.31 -13.41
CA SER A 138 9.78 5.13 -13.83
C SER A 138 9.26 4.37 -15.07
N PRO A 139 7.93 4.27 -15.37
CA PRO A 139 7.44 3.73 -16.64
C PRO A 139 7.75 4.60 -17.88
N MET A 140 8.14 5.87 -17.70
CA MET A 140 8.50 6.75 -18.81
C MET A 140 9.98 6.62 -19.21
N VAL A 141 10.80 5.92 -18.41
CA VAL A 141 12.21 5.69 -18.72
C VAL A 141 12.32 4.77 -19.95
N PRO A 142 13.02 5.20 -21.03
CA PRO A 142 13.22 4.38 -22.22
C PRO A 142 13.83 3.01 -21.87
N GLY A 143 13.28 1.95 -22.47
CA GLY A 143 13.70 0.56 -22.23
C GLY A 143 13.12 -0.12 -20.98
N LEU A 144 12.62 0.62 -19.99
CA LEU A 144 11.94 0.04 -18.81
C LEU A 144 10.41 -0.03 -18.98
N GLY A 145 9.83 1.03 -19.55
CA GLY A 145 8.38 1.14 -19.75
C GLY A 145 7.83 0.16 -20.77
N ARG A 146 6.69 -0.45 -20.44
CA ARG A 146 5.82 -1.17 -21.39
C ARG A 146 4.52 -0.40 -21.59
N GLU A 147 4.09 -0.31 -22.83
CA GLU A 147 2.86 0.35 -23.24
C GLU A 147 1.80 -0.71 -23.54
N ILE A 148 0.65 -0.64 -22.84
CA ILE A 148 -0.40 -1.65 -22.87
C ILE A 148 -1.74 -0.91 -22.95
N GLY A 149 -2.55 -1.20 -23.97
CA GLY A 149 -3.82 -0.51 -24.20
C GLY A 149 -3.70 1.00 -24.47
N GLY A 150 -2.52 1.48 -24.92
CA GLY A 150 -2.22 2.90 -25.12
C GLY A 150 -1.83 3.67 -23.85
N ALA A 151 -1.68 2.98 -22.71
CA ALA A 151 -1.19 3.55 -21.46
C ALA A 151 0.21 3.00 -21.11
N ARG A 152 1.12 3.87 -20.67
CA ARG A 152 2.51 3.51 -20.34
C ARG A 152 2.76 3.58 -18.84
N ILE A 153 2.15 2.63 -18.12
CA ILE A 153 2.11 2.57 -16.64
C ILE A 153 2.87 1.39 -16.03
N TRP A 154 3.33 0.46 -16.88
CA TRP A 154 3.96 -0.80 -16.47
C TRP A 154 5.47 -0.77 -16.70
N ILE A 155 6.21 -1.41 -15.81
CA ILE A 155 7.63 -1.77 -16.02
C ILE A 155 7.72 -3.28 -16.26
N GLY A 156 8.46 -3.66 -17.29
CA GLY A 156 8.77 -5.06 -17.57
C GLY A 156 9.98 -5.56 -16.78
N ILE A 157 9.80 -6.61 -15.98
CA ILE A 157 10.90 -7.30 -15.27
C ILE A 157 10.91 -8.75 -15.74
N GLY A 158 11.57 -8.99 -16.87
CA GLY A 158 11.50 -10.27 -17.59
C GLY A 158 10.07 -10.58 -18.05
N SER A 159 9.56 -11.75 -17.67
CA SER A 159 8.17 -12.17 -17.90
C SER A 159 7.16 -11.48 -16.97
N TYR A 160 7.60 -10.91 -15.85
CA TYR A 160 6.74 -10.20 -14.90
C TYR A 160 6.54 -8.74 -15.30
N GLN A 161 5.48 -8.15 -14.75
CA GLN A 161 5.12 -6.74 -14.92
C GLN A 161 4.85 -6.15 -13.54
N LEU A 162 5.32 -4.92 -13.31
CA LEU A 162 5.11 -4.17 -12.07
C LEU A 162 4.51 -2.80 -12.42
N GLN A 163 3.50 -2.36 -11.67
CA GLN A 163 2.89 -1.04 -11.81
C GLN A 163 3.39 -0.12 -10.69
N PRO A 164 4.32 0.82 -10.95
CA PRO A 164 4.93 1.65 -9.91
C PRO A 164 3.93 2.61 -9.24
N GLY A 165 2.89 3.04 -9.98
CA GLY A 165 1.84 3.93 -9.48
C GLY A 165 1.11 3.41 -8.24
N GLU A 166 0.91 2.09 -8.15
CA GLU A 166 0.29 1.44 -6.99
C GLU A 166 1.11 1.62 -5.71
N PHE A 167 2.45 1.69 -5.81
CA PHE A 167 3.32 2.01 -4.68
C PHE A 167 3.46 3.52 -4.47
N ALA A 168 3.53 4.29 -5.56
CA ALA A 168 3.65 5.75 -5.51
C ALA A 168 2.49 6.41 -4.75
N LYS A 169 1.26 5.87 -4.85
CA LYS A 169 0.09 6.38 -4.11
C LYS A 169 0.31 6.40 -2.60
N LEU A 170 1.03 5.40 -2.07
CA LEU A 170 1.38 5.30 -0.65
C LEU A 170 2.42 6.36 -0.27
N PHE A 171 3.53 6.44 -1.01
CA PHE A 171 4.61 7.39 -0.73
C PHE A 171 4.15 8.86 -0.84
N LEU A 172 3.31 9.19 -1.83
CA LEU A 172 2.77 10.53 -1.98
C LEU A 172 1.68 10.83 -0.93
N ALA A 173 0.89 9.83 -0.49
CA ALA A 173 0.03 9.97 0.69
C ALA A 173 0.84 10.30 1.96
N PHE A 174 2.02 9.69 2.15
CA PHE A 174 2.89 9.98 3.30
C PHE A 174 3.45 11.40 3.25
N PHE A 175 3.95 11.82 2.07
CA PHE A 175 4.43 13.18 1.85
C PHE A 175 3.32 14.20 2.11
N PHE A 176 2.14 14.03 1.51
CA PHE A 176 1.00 14.91 1.72
C PHE A 176 0.61 14.95 3.21
N ALA A 177 0.31 13.81 3.84
CA ALA A 177 -0.08 13.77 5.25
C ALA A 177 0.95 14.46 6.18
N SER A 178 2.24 14.30 5.91
CA SER A 178 3.30 14.97 6.67
C SER A 178 3.44 16.46 6.33
N TYR A 179 3.34 16.86 5.07
CA TYR A 179 3.49 18.26 4.64
C TYR A 179 2.30 19.10 5.12
N LEU A 180 1.07 18.62 4.91
CA LEU A 180 -0.14 19.25 5.40
C LEU A 180 -0.10 19.35 6.94
N PHE A 181 0.35 18.32 7.66
CA PHE A 181 0.47 18.39 9.12
C PHE A 181 1.46 19.48 9.58
N ASN A 182 2.63 19.56 8.95
CA ASN A 182 3.69 20.51 9.33
C ASN A 182 3.29 21.97 9.07
N HIS A 183 2.46 22.25 8.05
CA HIS A 183 2.04 23.61 7.66
C HIS A 183 0.58 23.94 8.03
N ARG A 184 -0.15 23.02 8.68
CA ARG A 184 -1.59 23.12 8.97
C ARG A 184 -2.00 24.47 9.56
N ASP A 185 -1.19 25.01 10.48
CA ASP A 185 -1.52 26.20 11.26
C ASP A 185 -1.37 27.48 10.41
N GLN A 186 -0.52 27.47 9.38
CA GLN A 186 -0.42 28.52 8.36
C GLN A 186 -1.61 28.44 7.39
N LEU A 187 -1.90 27.23 6.90
CA LEU A 187 -3.00 26.92 5.98
C LEU A 187 -4.39 27.23 6.57
N ALA A 188 -4.56 27.02 7.88
CA ALA A 188 -5.80 27.28 8.61
C ALA A 188 -6.06 28.76 8.90
N VAL A 189 -5.02 29.61 8.94
CA VAL A 189 -5.12 31.01 9.43
C VAL A 189 -5.03 32.06 8.31
N GLY A 190 -4.15 31.90 7.31
CA GLY A 190 -3.81 33.01 6.41
C GLY A 190 -4.40 32.93 5.00
N GLY A 191 -5.33 33.82 4.63
CA GLY A 191 -5.86 33.93 3.25
C GLY A 191 -6.65 35.21 2.95
N LYS A 192 -6.66 35.66 1.68
CA LYS A 192 -7.56 36.75 1.22
C LYS A 192 -8.96 36.18 1.01
N LYS A 193 -10.00 36.93 1.39
CA LYS A 193 -11.38 36.64 0.95
C LYS A 193 -11.52 37.05 -0.52
N VAL A 194 -11.93 36.12 -1.38
CA VAL A 194 -12.27 36.35 -2.80
C VAL A 194 -13.59 35.62 -3.05
N LEU A 195 -14.63 36.33 -3.53
CA LEU A 195 -16.01 35.81 -3.60
C LEU A 195 -16.48 35.14 -2.29
N GLY A 196 -16.12 35.70 -1.14
CA GLY A 196 -16.43 35.14 0.19
C GLY A 196 -15.59 33.92 0.60
N LEU A 197 -14.97 33.21 -0.34
CA LEU A 197 -14.06 32.10 -0.10
C LEU A 197 -12.72 32.63 0.44
N GLN A 198 -12.24 32.09 1.57
CA GLN A 198 -10.89 32.40 2.07
C GLN A 198 -9.85 31.54 1.34
N LEU A 199 -9.29 32.07 0.25
CA LEU A 199 -8.18 31.45 -0.46
C LEU A 199 -6.88 31.63 0.33
N PRO A 200 -6.24 30.55 0.83
CA PRO A 200 -5.02 30.66 1.62
C PRO A 200 -3.82 31.14 0.79
N ARG A 201 -2.76 31.57 1.48
CA ARG A 201 -1.54 32.10 0.88
C ARG A 201 -0.86 31.07 -0.03
N LEU A 202 -0.70 31.42 -1.30
CA LEU A 202 -0.06 30.56 -2.33
C LEU A 202 1.35 30.09 -1.96
N LYS A 203 2.08 30.85 -1.11
CA LYS A 203 3.43 30.47 -0.65
C LYS A 203 3.44 29.22 0.22
N ASP A 204 2.40 29.03 1.04
CA ASP A 204 2.34 27.98 2.07
C ASP A 204 1.77 26.67 1.49
N LEU A 205 1.06 26.78 0.35
CA LEU A 205 0.58 25.67 -0.49
C LEU A 205 1.52 25.32 -1.66
N GLY A 206 2.43 26.22 -2.02
CA GLY A 206 3.24 26.13 -3.25
C GLY A 206 3.91 24.77 -3.44
N PRO A 207 4.79 24.32 -2.52
CA PRO A 207 5.52 23.05 -2.68
C PRO A 207 4.61 21.82 -2.85
N ILE A 208 3.50 21.74 -2.11
CA ILE A 208 2.60 20.58 -2.21
C ILE A 208 1.73 20.64 -3.48
N VAL A 209 1.26 21.83 -3.89
CA VAL A 209 0.54 22.00 -5.17
C VAL A 209 1.46 21.71 -6.35
N ILE A 210 2.75 22.08 -6.29
CA ILE A 210 3.76 21.73 -7.31
C ILE A 210 3.91 20.20 -7.42
N VAL A 211 4.08 19.49 -6.30
CA VAL A 211 4.19 18.01 -6.30
C VAL A 211 2.92 17.35 -6.82
N TRP A 212 1.75 17.88 -6.45
CA TRP A 212 0.47 17.37 -6.93
C TRP A 212 0.28 17.63 -8.45
N ILE A 213 0.59 18.83 -8.96
CA ILE A 213 0.58 19.14 -10.39
C ILE A 213 1.57 18.25 -11.15
N ALA A 214 2.78 18.04 -10.62
CA ALA A 214 3.76 17.13 -11.23
C ALA A 214 3.24 15.68 -11.28
N SER A 215 2.61 15.21 -10.20
CA SER A 215 2.00 13.87 -10.15
C SER A 215 0.85 13.73 -11.15
N MET A 216 -0.02 14.74 -11.27
CA MET A 216 -1.08 14.79 -12.28
C MET A 216 -0.51 14.81 -13.70
N GLY A 217 0.48 15.65 -13.98
CA GLY A 217 1.10 15.76 -15.30
C GLY A 217 1.71 14.44 -15.78
N VAL A 218 2.44 13.74 -14.90
CA VAL A 218 3.01 12.42 -15.21
C VAL A 218 1.92 11.39 -15.51
N LEU A 219 0.88 11.29 -14.67
CA LEU A 219 -0.22 10.33 -14.88
C LEU A 219 -1.02 10.63 -16.16
N ILE A 220 -1.25 11.91 -16.48
CA ILE A 220 -1.92 12.34 -17.71
C ILE A 220 -1.09 11.98 -18.96
N VAL A 221 0.23 12.19 -18.94
CA VAL A 221 1.13 11.82 -20.05
C VAL A 221 1.27 10.28 -20.19
N GLN A 222 1.03 9.52 -19.12
CA GLN A 222 0.95 8.05 -19.18
C GLN A 222 -0.41 7.52 -19.64
N HIS A 223 -1.39 8.40 -19.83
CA HIS A 223 -2.81 8.10 -20.04
C HIS A 223 -3.49 7.33 -18.90
N ASP A 224 -2.96 7.43 -17.66
CA ASP A 224 -3.53 6.77 -16.48
C ASP A 224 -4.54 7.67 -15.76
N LEU A 225 -5.72 7.79 -16.37
CA LEU A 225 -6.78 8.64 -15.84
C LEU A 225 -7.57 8.00 -14.69
N GLY A 226 -7.50 6.67 -14.52
CA GLY A 226 -8.01 6.01 -13.32
C GLY A 226 -7.19 6.41 -12.10
N THR A 227 -5.86 6.25 -12.18
CA THR A 227 -4.95 6.64 -11.10
C THR A 227 -4.96 8.16 -10.90
N SER A 228 -5.04 8.98 -11.96
CA SER A 228 -5.13 10.45 -11.78
C SER A 228 -6.40 10.87 -11.05
N LEU A 229 -7.55 10.23 -11.30
CA LEU A 229 -8.81 10.49 -10.59
C LEU A 229 -8.67 10.19 -9.09
N MET A 230 -8.07 9.04 -8.76
CA MET A 230 -7.80 8.61 -7.38
C MET A 230 -6.85 9.57 -6.66
N PHE A 231 -5.74 9.98 -7.30
CA PHE A 231 -4.79 10.93 -6.74
C PHE A 231 -5.36 12.35 -6.58
N PHE A 232 -6.19 12.80 -7.52
CA PHE A 232 -6.95 14.05 -7.41
C PHE A 232 -7.84 14.02 -6.16
N ALA A 233 -8.65 12.98 -6.03
CA ALA A 233 -9.61 12.85 -4.93
C ALA A 233 -8.90 12.72 -3.57
N MET A 234 -7.82 11.94 -3.49
CA MET A 234 -6.96 11.82 -2.30
C MET A 234 -6.42 13.19 -1.85
N PHE A 235 -5.92 14.01 -2.77
CA PHE A 235 -5.37 15.33 -2.46
C PHE A 235 -6.44 16.30 -1.94
N VAL A 236 -7.60 16.37 -2.60
CA VAL A 236 -8.74 17.20 -2.16
C VAL A 236 -9.26 16.74 -0.78
N ALA A 237 -9.37 15.44 -0.55
CA ALA A 237 -9.78 14.89 0.74
C ALA A 237 -8.78 15.23 1.87
N MET A 238 -7.48 15.11 1.62
CA MET A 238 -6.45 15.51 2.60
C MET A 238 -6.47 17.02 2.88
N LEU A 239 -6.64 17.88 1.86
CA LEU A 239 -6.79 19.33 2.05
C LEU A 239 -8.00 19.67 2.92
N TYR A 240 -9.14 19.01 2.69
CA TYR A 240 -10.33 19.17 3.50
C TYR A 240 -10.08 18.76 4.96
N VAL A 241 -9.52 17.57 5.21
CA VAL A 241 -9.25 17.07 6.58
C VAL A 241 -8.21 17.92 7.31
N ALA A 242 -7.21 18.49 6.61
CA ALA A 242 -6.17 19.30 7.23
C ALA A 242 -6.63 20.71 7.61
N THR A 243 -7.54 21.29 6.82
CA THR A 243 -7.96 22.70 6.98
C THR A 243 -9.34 22.86 7.61
N GLY A 244 -10.17 21.82 7.60
CA GLY A 244 -11.56 21.86 8.07
C GLY A 244 -12.51 22.69 7.21
N ARG A 245 -12.06 23.21 6.05
CA ARG A 245 -12.85 24.13 5.22
C ARG A 245 -13.56 23.41 4.08
N SER A 246 -14.89 23.37 4.12
CA SER A 246 -15.75 22.83 3.05
C SER A 246 -15.55 23.50 1.69
N SER A 247 -15.00 24.72 1.65
CA SER A 247 -14.58 25.40 0.43
C SER A 247 -13.67 24.56 -0.47
N TRP A 248 -12.84 23.67 0.09
CA TRP A 248 -11.98 22.78 -0.69
C TRP A 248 -12.75 21.67 -1.40
N ILE A 249 -13.87 21.21 -0.85
CA ILE A 249 -14.75 20.24 -1.52
C ILE A 249 -15.42 20.92 -2.73
N LEU A 250 -15.87 22.17 -2.57
CA LEU A 250 -16.46 22.95 -3.67
C LEU A 250 -15.43 23.27 -4.76
N ILE A 251 -14.25 23.78 -4.39
CA ILE A 251 -13.15 24.08 -5.33
C ILE A 251 -12.70 22.79 -6.04
N GLY A 252 -12.55 21.69 -5.30
CA GLY A 252 -12.22 20.38 -5.83
C GLY A 252 -13.28 19.84 -6.79
N GLY A 253 -14.57 19.96 -6.45
CA GLY A 253 -15.67 19.54 -7.32
C GLY A 253 -15.75 20.34 -8.63
N VAL A 254 -15.52 21.65 -8.58
CA VAL A 254 -15.45 22.51 -9.78
C VAL A 254 -14.23 22.16 -10.64
N ALA A 255 -13.04 22.03 -10.04
CA ALA A 255 -11.83 21.60 -10.75
C ALA A 255 -11.94 20.18 -11.34
N PHE A 256 -12.62 19.27 -10.64
CA PHE A 256 -12.94 17.92 -11.11
C PHE A 256 -13.85 17.97 -12.35
N ALA A 257 -14.95 18.73 -12.30
CA ALA A 257 -15.87 18.86 -13.42
C ALA A 257 -15.18 19.46 -14.66
N ILE A 258 -14.38 20.52 -14.47
CA ILE A 258 -13.56 21.12 -15.54
C ILE A 258 -12.55 20.10 -16.08
N GLY A 259 -11.87 19.36 -15.19
CA GLY A 259 -10.90 18.34 -15.56
C GLY A 259 -11.50 17.19 -16.37
N CYS A 260 -12.67 16.68 -15.98
CA CYS A 260 -13.39 15.63 -16.70
C CYS A 260 -13.88 16.13 -18.08
N ILE A 261 -14.41 17.35 -18.17
CA ILE A 261 -14.84 17.94 -19.45
C ILE A 261 -13.63 18.16 -20.36
N ALA A 262 -12.52 18.68 -19.85
CA ALA A 262 -11.29 18.85 -20.62
C ALA A 262 -10.73 17.49 -21.09
N ALA A 263 -10.65 16.50 -20.20
CA ALA A 263 -10.14 15.17 -20.53
C ALA A 263 -10.99 14.49 -21.61
N ALA A 264 -12.32 14.56 -21.52
CA ALA A 264 -13.24 14.01 -22.52
C ALA A 264 -13.16 14.70 -23.91
N ARG A 265 -12.59 15.91 -23.98
CA ARG A 265 -12.38 16.65 -25.23
C ARG A 265 -10.95 16.51 -25.79
N ILE A 266 -9.95 16.34 -24.93
CA ILE A 266 -8.53 16.24 -25.29
C ILE A 266 -8.13 14.79 -25.60
N PHE A 267 -8.66 13.82 -24.86
CA PHE A 267 -8.28 12.42 -24.96
C PHE A 267 -9.41 11.57 -25.54
N ALA A 268 -9.26 11.11 -26.78
CA ALA A 268 -10.29 10.32 -27.48
C ALA A 268 -10.75 9.07 -26.68
N HIS A 269 -9.82 8.39 -25.99
CA HIS A 269 -10.16 7.24 -25.15
C HIS A 269 -11.06 7.58 -23.94
N VAL A 270 -11.07 8.85 -23.49
CA VAL A 270 -12.02 9.34 -22.46
C VAL A 270 -13.35 9.68 -23.10
N GLY A 271 -13.33 10.36 -24.26
CA GLY A 271 -14.54 10.63 -25.04
C GLY A 271 -15.34 9.35 -25.28
N TYR A 272 -14.68 8.29 -25.75
CA TYR A 272 -15.30 6.97 -25.92
C TYR A 272 -15.86 6.38 -24.62
N ARG A 273 -15.13 6.44 -23.49
CA ARG A 273 -15.62 5.95 -22.19
C ARG A 273 -16.81 6.75 -21.63
N VAL A 274 -16.89 8.04 -21.93
CA VAL A 274 -18.04 8.90 -21.57
C VAL A 274 -19.24 8.63 -22.48
N GLU A 275 -19.01 8.46 -23.78
CA GLU A 275 -20.06 8.16 -24.76
C GLU A 275 -20.65 6.75 -24.53
N ALA A 276 -19.80 5.76 -24.28
CA ALA A 276 -20.17 4.41 -23.86
C ALA A 276 -20.90 4.35 -22.50
N TRP A 277 -20.76 5.37 -21.66
CA TRP A 277 -21.47 5.50 -20.38
C TRP A 277 -22.83 6.20 -20.54
N LEU A 278 -22.93 7.20 -21.42
CA LEU A 278 -24.19 7.89 -21.73
C LEU A 278 -25.14 7.06 -22.60
N HIS A 279 -24.60 6.28 -23.54
CA HIS A 279 -25.36 5.51 -24.51
C HIS A 279 -24.90 4.03 -24.59
N PRO A 280 -24.89 3.29 -23.47
CA PRO A 280 -24.30 1.94 -23.40
C PRO A 280 -24.99 0.93 -24.31
N PHE A 281 -26.31 1.05 -24.51
CA PHE A 281 -27.12 0.11 -25.30
C PHE A 281 -27.34 0.54 -26.76
N ASP A 282 -26.74 1.65 -27.22
CA ASP A 282 -26.81 2.03 -28.64
C ASP A 282 -26.01 1.02 -29.49
N PRO A 283 -26.60 0.37 -30.51
CA PRO A 283 -25.90 -0.64 -31.31
C PRO A 283 -24.64 -0.15 -32.03
N VAL A 284 -24.56 1.14 -32.38
CA VAL A 284 -23.40 1.76 -33.04
C VAL A 284 -22.27 1.99 -32.04
N ILE A 285 -22.59 2.20 -30.77
CA ILE A 285 -21.61 2.39 -29.69
C ILE A 285 -21.20 1.04 -29.09
N TYR A 286 -22.12 0.08 -28.93
CA TYR A 286 -21.84 -1.28 -28.45
C TYR A 286 -20.81 -2.00 -29.32
N ASN A 287 -20.99 -1.94 -30.64
CA ASN A 287 -20.11 -2.60 -31.62
C ASN A 287 -18.90 -1.74 -32.04
N ARG A 288 -18.68 -0.56 -31.45
CA ARG A 288 -17.59 0.33 -31.87
C ARG A 288 -16.22 -0.23 -31.47
N TYR A 289 -15.27 -0.19 -32.41
CA TYR A 289 -13.86 -0.45 -32.14
C TYR A 289 -12.97 0.67 -32.72
N PRO A 290 -12.06 1.26 -31.93
CA PRO A 290 -11.90 1.10 -30.48
C PRO A 290 -13.01 1.80 -29.68
N GLY A 291 -13.14 1.44 -28.39
CA GLY A 291 -13.89 2.25 -27.41
C GLY A 291 -15.40 2.01 -27.29
N GLY A 292 -15.92 0.89 -27.79
CA GLY A 292 -17.33 0.55 -27.65
C GLY A 292 -17.78 0.15 -26.24
N SER A 293 -19.08 0.22 -25.97
CA SER A 293 -19.70 -0.05 -24.66
C SER A 293 -19.88 -1.53 -24.33
N SER A 294 -19.60 -2.44 -25.28
CA SER A 294 -19.80 -3.89 -25.12
C SER A 294 -19.19 -4.47 -23.85
N GLN A 295 -18.03 -3.98 -23.41
CA GLN A 295 -17.42 -4.44 -22.17
C GLN A 295 -18.28 -4.17 -20.92
N ILE A 296 -18.83 -2.95 -20.80
CA ILE A 296 -19.65 -2.56 -19.65
C ILE A 296 -20.99 -3.28 -19.70
N VAL A 297 -21.58 -3.40 -20.89
CA VAL A 297 -22.88 -4.07 -21.10
C VAL A 297 -22.80 -5.57 -20.81
N GLN A 298 -21.71 -6.25 -21.21
CA GLN A 298 -21.51 -7.67 -20.89
C GLN A 298 -21.38 -7.91 -19.38
N GLY A 299 -20.61 -7.07 -18.68
CA GLY A 299 -20.55 -7.11 -17.21
C GLY A 299 -21.92 -6.85 -16.54
N LEU A 300 -22.71 -5.94 -17.10
CA LEU A 300 -24.07 -5.65 -16.61
C LEU A 300 -25.06 -6.79 -16.88
N PHE A 301 -24.92 -7.53 -17.99
CA PHE A 301 -25.69 -8.75 -18.24
C PHE A 301 -25.30 -9.88 -17.28
N GLY A 302 -24.01 -10.04 -16.93
CA GLY A 302 -23.58 -10.95 -15.87
C GLY A 302 -24.20 -10.62 -14.50
N LEU A 303 -24.19 -9.35 -14.11
CA LEU A 303 -24.89 -8.87 -12.91
C LEU A 303 -26.41 -9.15 -12.95
N ALA A 304 -27.05 -9.02 -14.11
CA ALA A 304 -28.47 -9.30 -14.27
C ALA A 304 -28.78 -10.81 -14.18
N ALA A 305 -27.92 -11.66 -14.75
CA ALA A 305 -28.09 -13.12 -14.74
C ALA A 305 -28.01 -13.73 -13.33
N GLY A 306 -27.19 -13.15 -12.44
CA GLY A 306 -27.11 -13.60 -11.04
C GLY A 306 -28.34 -13.27 -10.18
N GLY A 307 -29.14 -12.27 -10.55
CA GLY A 307 -30.34 -11.90 -9.79
C GLY A 307 -30.08 -11.66 -8.30
N LEU A 308 -30.92 -12.24 -7.42
CA LEU A 308 -30.80 -12.05 -5.97
C LEU A 308 -29.73 -12.93 -5.30
N PHE A 309 -29.65 -14.21 -5.68
CA PHE A 309 -28.88 -15.24 -4.97
C PHE A 309 -27.68 -15.81 -5.76
N GLY A 310 -27.55 -15.41 -7.02
CA GLY A 310 -26.53 -15.91 -7.94
C GLY A 310 -27.02 -17.08 -8.79
N THR A 311 -26.31 -17.35 -9.89
CA THR A 311 -26.41 -18.62 -10.63
C THR A 311 -25.87 -19.81 -9.82
N GLY A 312 -25.06 -19.53 -8.80
CA GLY A 312 -24.32 -20.49 -7.99
C GLY A 312 -22.82 -20.45 -8.30
N LEU A 313 -21.99 -20.65 -7.28
CA LEU A 313 -20.53 -20.68 -7.45
C LEU A 313 -20.11 -21.88 -8.31
N GLY A 314 -19.40 -21.60 -9.40
CA GLY A 314 -19.09 -22.56 -10.46
C GLY A 314 -20.23 -22.81 -11.47
N GLN A 315 -21.18 -21.89 -11.65
CA GLN A 315 -22.32 -22.00 -12.58
C GLN A 315 -22.59 -20.75 -13.46
N GLY A 316 -21.82 -19.66 -13.29
CA GLY A 316 -21.82 -18.51 -14.22
C GLY A 316 -21.00 -18.72 -15.50
N HIS A 317 -20.83 -17.67 -16.32
CA HIS A 317 -20.20 -17.68 -17.64
C HIS A 317 -19.10 -16.60 -17.75
N PRO A 318 -17.98 -16.74 -17.01
CA PRO A 318 -16.93 -15.72 -16.93
C PRO A 318 -16.27 -15.45 -18.29
N ALA A 319 -16.22 -16.40 -19.22
CA ALA A 319 -15.73 -16.14 -20.58
C ALA A 319 -16.57 -15.09 -21.36
N ILE A 320 -17.83 -14.85 -20.94
CA ILE A 320 -18.68 -13.78 -21.48
C ILE A 320 -18.38 -12.43 -20.79
N THR A 321 -17.82 -12.43 -19.58
CA THR A 321 -17.45 -11.21 -18.87
C THR A 321 -16.03 -10.76 -19.27
N PRO A 322 -15.85 -9.66 -20.01
CA PRO A 322 -14.53 -9.24 -20.44
C PRO A 322 -13.70 -8.72 -19.25
N LEU A 323 -12.43 -9.12 -19.18
CA LEU A 323 -11.52 -8.80 -18.07
C LEU A 323 -12.07 -9.27 -16.69
N ALA A 324 -12.79 -10.40 -16.66
CA ALA A 324 -13.39 -11.00 -15.48
C ALA A 324 -12.45 -11.15 -14.26
N ASN A 325 -11.15 -11.37 -14.47
CA ASN A 325 -10.19 -11.55 -13.36
C ASN A 325 -9.55 -10.24 -12.87
N SER A 326 -9.73 -9.11 -13.55
CA SER A 326 -9.20 -7.80 -13.14
C SER A 326 -10.32 -6.80 -12.83
N ASP A 327 -10.67 -5.94 -13.79
CA ASP A 327 -11.53 -4.77 -13.56
C ASP A 327 -13.00 -5.19 -13.37
N PHE A 328 -13.43 -6.27 -14.02
CA PHE A 328 -14.81 -6.76 -13.99
C PHE A 328 -15.05 -7.90 -12.98
N ILE A 329 -14.11 -8.18 -12.07
CA ILE A 329 -14.26 -9.25 -11.06
C ILE A 329 -15.49 -9.07 -10.16
N PHE A 330 -15.93 -7.83 -9.96
CA PHE A 330 -17.19 -7.52 -9.26
C PHE A 330 -18.44 -7.96 -10.05
N ALA A 331 -18.41 -7.89 -11.38
CA ALA A 331 -19.48 -8.39 -12.24
C ALA A 331 -19.57 -9.92 -12.20
N SER A 332 -18.44 -10.62 -12.36
CA SER A 332 -18.39 -12.09 -12.27
C SER A 332 -18.76 -12.61 -10.88
N ALA A 333 -18.37 -11.89 -9.82
CA ALA A 333 -18.83 -12.21 -8.47
C ALA A 333 -20.35 -12.01 -8.29
N GLY A 334 -20.95 -11.01 -8.95
CA GLY A 334 -22.38 -10.78 -8.91
C GLY A 334 -23.21 -11.73 -9.78
N GLU A 335 -22.64 -12.31 -10.84
CA GLU A 335 -23.26 -13.42 -11.57
C GLU A 335 -23.41 -14.65 -10.65
N GLU A 336 -22.32 -15.08 -10.02
CA GLU A 336 -22.31 -16.35 -9.27
C GLU A 336 -22.89 -16.28 -7.85
N LEU A 337 -22.73 -15.13 -7.18
CA LEU A 337 -23.14 -14.92 -5.78
C LEU A 337 -24.37 -13.99 -5.66
N GLY A 338 -24.83 -13.42 -6.77
CA GLY A 338 -26.00 -12.54 -6.83
C GLY A 338 -25.85 -11.23 -6.08
N LEU A 339 -26.96 -10.49 -6.02
CA LEU A 339 -27.10 -9.25 -5.27
C LEU A 339 -26.70 -9.40 -3.80
N VAL A 340 -27.06 -10.52 -3.16
CA VAL A 340 -26.69 -10.81 -1.76
C VAL A 340 -25.17 -10.94 -1.60
N GLY A 341 -24.50 -11.63 -2.51
CA GLY A 341 -23.05 -11.79 -2.50
C GLY A 341 -22.29 -10.48 -2.67
N ILE A 342 -22.68 -9.66 -3.65
CA ILE A 342 -22.03 -8.35 -3.86
C ILE A 342 -22.32 -7.37 -2.72
N PHE A 343 -23.49 -7.42 -2.07
CA PHE A 343 -23.72 -6.66 -0.84
C PHE A 343 -22.86 -7.14 0.32
N ALA A 344 -22.61 -8.44 0.47
CA ALA A 344 -21.69 -8.96 1.48
C ALA A 344 -20.23 -8.51 1.22
N ILE A 345 -19.80 -8.51 -0.05
CA ILE A 345 -18.50 -7.97 -0.48
C ILE A 345 -18.40 -6.47 -0.15
N LEU A 346 -19.40 -5.66 -0.53
CA LEU A 346 -19.45 -4.23 -0.23
C LEU A 346 -19.47 -3.95 1.28
N LEU A 347 -20.14 -4.79 2.07
CA LEU A 347 -20.15 -4.71 3.53
C LEU A 347 -18.76 -4.96 4.13
N LEU A 348 -17.96 -5.89 3.59
CA LEU A 348 -16.58 -6.10 4.02
C LEU A 348 -15.71 -4.87 3.76
N TYR A 349 -15.81 -4.23 2.59
CA TYR A 349 -15.13 -2.95 2.35
C TYR A 349 -15.63 -1.86 3.29
N LEU A 350 -16.95 -1.73 3.49
CA LEU A 350 -17.55 -0.76 4.41
C LEU A 350 -17.04 -0.94 5.86
N LEU A 351 -16.85 -2.17 6.32
CA LEU A 351 -16.27 -2.48 7.63
C LEU A 351 -14.79 -2.04 7.73
N VAL A 352 -13.99 -2.26 6.68
CA VAL A 352 -12.59 -1.76 6.62
C VAL A 352 -12.57 -0.23 6.62
N ILE A 353 -13.39 0.41 5.79
CA ILE A 353 -13.50 1.87 5.67
C ILE A 353 -13.94 2.49 7.00
N ALA A 354 -15.02 2.00 7.60
CA ALA A 354 -15.53 2.47 8.88
C ALA A 354 -14.51 2.28 10.02
N ALA A 355 -13.85 1.11 10.08
CA ALA A 355 -12.80 0.87 11.07
C ALA A 355 -11.62 1.85 10.91
N GLY A 356 -11.20 2.11 9.68
CA GLY A 356 -10.15 3.08 9.36
C GLY A 356 -10.53 4.53 9.68
N MET A 357 -11.76 4.95 9.37
CA MET A 357 -12.27 6.27 9.74
C MET A 357 -12.39 6.44 11.26
N VAL A 358 -12.81 5.40 12.00
CA VAL A 358 -12.82 5.40 13.46
C VAL A 358 -11.41 5.52 14.04
N VAL A 359 -10.40 4.90 13.41
CA VAL A 359 -8.98 5.09 13.78
C VAL A 359 -8.53 6.53 13.51
N ALA A 360 -8.86 7.10 12.35
CA ALA A 360 -8.55 8.48 12.01
C ALA A 360 -9.22 9.50 12.96
N MET A 361 -10.44 9.23 13.44
CA MET A 361 -11.11 10.06 14.43
C MET A 361 -10.50 9.96 15.83
N LYS A 362 -10.21 8.73 16.29
CA LYS A 362 -9.62 8.45 17.62
C LYS A 362 -8.22 9.01 17.82
N ILE A 363 -7.39 9.03 16.77
CA ILE A 363 -5.98 9.36 16.93
C ILE A 363 -5.77 10.85 17.24
N LYS A 364 -4.97 11.10 18.29
CA LYS A 364 -4.80 12.45 18.88
C LYS A 364 -3.79 13.34 18.16
N ASP A 365 -2.90 12.77 17.34
CA ASP A 365 -1.95 13.57 16.54
C ASP A 365 -2.43 13.75 15.09
N GLY A 366 -2.08 14.90 14.50
CA GLY A 366 -2.59 15.31 13.20
C GLY A 366 -1.96 14.57 12.02
N PHE A 367 -0.74 14.05 12.16
CA PHE A 367 -0.08 13.27 11.11
C PHE A 367 -0.81 11.93 10.92
N GLY A 368 -1.05 11.18 11.99
CA GLY A 368 -1.83 9.94 11.94
C GLY A 368 -3.26 10.14 11.47
N LYS A 369 -3.90 11.25 11.84
CA LYS A 369 -5.24 11.62 11.38
C LYS A 369 -5.28 11.81 9.87
N LEU A 370 -4.35 12.58 9.30
CA LEU A 370 -4.25 12.80 7.85
C LEU A 370 -3.82 11.54 7.09
N LEU A 371 -2.90 10.76 7.64
CA LEU A 371 -2.44 9.51 7.05
C LEU A 371 -3.57 8.49 6.98
N ALA A 372 -4.25 8.22 8.10
CA ALA A 372 -5.33 7.24 8.14
C ALA A 372 -6.53 7.67 7.28
N SER A 373 -6.98 8.92 7.39
CA SER A 373 -8.10 9.42 6.56
C SER A 373 -7.77 9.39 5.08
N GLY A 374 -6.54 9.77 4.68
CA GLY A 374 -6.10 9.72 3.30
C GLY A 374 -6.02 8.30 2.74
N LEU A 375 -5.35 7.38 3.42
CA LEU A 375 -5.27 5.97 2.98
C LEU A 375 -6.65 5.31 2.88
N VAL A 376 -7.53 5.54 3.86
CA VAL A 376 -8.91 5.01 3.87
C VAL A 376 -9.74 5.62 2.75
N PHE A 377 -9.65 6.94 2.55
CA PHE A 377 -10.36 7.63 1.48
C PHE A 377 -9.89 7.14 0.10
N THR A 378 -8.58 6.99 -0.12
CA THR A 378 -8.03 6.47 -1.38
C THR A 378 -8.58 5.08 -1.70
N MET A 379 -8.60 4.18 -0.72
CA MET A 379 -9.17 2.84 -0.88
C MET A 379 -10.69 2.87 -1.11
N ALA A 380 -11.44 3.70 -0.36
CA ALA A 380 -12.88 3.86 -0.52
C ALA A 380 -13.26 4.44 -1.89
N PHE A 381 -12.49 5.43 -2.38
CA PHE A 381 -12.66 6.03 -3.68
C PHE A 381 -12.31 5.05 -4.80
N GLN A 382 -11.24 4.26 -4.66
CA GLN A 382 -10.90 3.18 -5.61
C GLN A 382 -12.06 2.18 -5.73
N VAL A 383 -12.60 1.67 -4.61
CA VAL A 383 -13.79 0.79 -4.61
C VAL A 383 -15.01 1.46 -5.27
N PHE A 384 -15.32 2.71 -4.91
CA PHE A 384 -16.42 3.47 -5.52
C PHE A 384 -16.24 3.62 -7.05
N THR A 385 -15.03 3.92 -7.52
CA THR A 385 -14.78 4.13 -8.96
C THR A 385 -14.87 2.85 -9.80
N VAL A 386 -14.51 1.69 -9.23
CA VAL A 386 -14.66 0.39 -9.90
C VAL A 386 -16.13 -0.01 -9.95
N VAL A 387 -16.78 -0.08 -8.80
CA VAL A 387 -18.19 -0.51 -8.68
C VAL A 387 -19.11 0.45 -9.43
N GLY A 388 -18.89 1.76 -9.30
CA GLY A 388 -19.62 2.80 -10.01
C GLY A 388 -19.41 2.79 -11.53
N GLY A 389 -18.23 2.39 -12.01
CA GLY A 389 -17.95 2.22 -13.44
C GLY A 389 -18.69 1.03 -14.06
N ILE A 390 -18.73 -0.09 -13.36
CA ILE A 390 -19.45 -1.31 -13.80
C ILE A 390 -20.97 -1.09 -13.75
N THR A 391 -21.47 -0.36 -12.74
CA THR A 391 -22.91 -0.12 -12.52
C THR A 391 -23.43 1.15 -13.23
N LEU A 392 -22.66 1.74 -14.15
CA LEU A 392 -23.02 2.96 -14.91
C LEU A 392 -23.35 4.20 -14.04
N VAL A 393 -22.95 4.21 -12.76
CA VAL A 393 -23.04 5.40 -11.90
C VAL A 393 -22.03 6.47 -12.33
N ILE A 394 -20.88 6.05 -12.86
CA ILE A 394 -19.86 6.90 -13.49
C ILE A 394 -19.28 6.20 -14.74
N PRO A 395 -18.52 6.91 -15.61
CA PRO A 395 -17.74 6.26 -16.68
C PRO A 395 -16.72 5.25 -16.16
N LEU A 396 -16.44 4.20 -16.94
CA LEU A 396 -15.48 3.15 -16.61
C LEU A 396 -14.06 3.72 -16.43
N THR A 397 -13.47 3.55 -15.24
CA THR A 397 -12.13 4.07 -14.92
C THR A 397 -11.00 3.13 -15.28
N GLY A 398 -11.22 1.81 -15.33
CA GLY A 398 -10.17 0.81 -15.59
C GLY A 398 -9.17 0.70 -14.42
N LEU A 399 -9.71 0.62 -13.20
CA LEU A 399 -8.94 0.45 -11.96
C LEU A 399 -9.13 -0.96 -11.41
N THR A 400 -8.09 -1.51 -10.81
CA THR A 400 -8.17 -2.82 -10.13
C THR A 400 -9.01 -2.71 -8.85
N MET A 401 -9.85 -3.71 -8.58
CA MET A 401 -10.61 -3.80 -7.33
C MET A 401 -9.66 -4.19 -6.17
N PRO A 402 -9.48 -3.36 -5.12
CA PRO A 402 -8.49 -3.63 -4.07
C PRO A 402 -8.68 -4.98 -3.40
N TYR A 403 -7.59 -5.73 -3.17
CA TYR A 403 -7.57 -7.08 -2.58
C TYR A 403 -8.22 -8.20 -3.41
N MET A 404 -9.27 -7.91 -4.19
CA MET A 404 -9.97 -8.93 -4.99
C MET A 404 -9.35 -9.19 -6.36
N ALA A 405 -9.06 -8.14 -7.14
CA ALA A 405 -8.64 -8.26 -8.54
C ALA A 405 -7.23 -8.85 -8.71
N ALA A 406 -7.01 -9.56 -9.81
CA ALA A 406 -5.70 -10.08 -10.20
C ALA A 406 -4.71 -8.94 -10.47
N GLY A 407 -3.55 -8.95 -9.79
CA GLY A 407 -2.54 -7.90 -9.96
C GLY A 407 -1.58 -7.81 -8.77
N GLY A 408 -0.37 -8.37 -8.93
CA GLY A 408 0.60 -8.47 -7.83
C GLY A 408 1.00 -7.13 -7.20
N SER A 409 1.23 -6.09 -8.00
CA SER A 409 1.58 -4.75 -7.49
C SER A 409 0.44 -4.11 -6.69
N SER A 410 -0.79 -4.17 -7.21
CA SER A 410 -2.00 -3.68 -6.52
C SER A 410 -2.24 -4.46 -5.24
N LEU A 411 -2.11 -5.79 -5.26
CA LEU A 411 -2.28 -6.63 -4.08
C LEU A 411 -1.28 -6.27 -2.97
N ILE A 412 0.02 -6.21 -3.27
CA ILE A 412 1.05 -5.85 -2.28
C ILE A 412 0.82 -4.41 -1.77
N ALA A 413 0.56 -3.44 -2.64
CA ALA A 413 0.37 -2.05 -2.24
C ALA A 413 -0.87 -1.87 -1.33
N ASN A 414 -1.98 -2.52 -1.66
CA ASN A 414 -3.19 -2.46 -0.83
C ASN A 414 -3.01 -3.25 0.48
N TYR A 415 -2.25 -4.35 0.50
CA TYR A 415 -1.86 -5.03 1.74
C TYR A 415 -0.99 -4.15 2.65
N VAL A 416 0.01 -3.45 2.09
CA VAL A 416 0.81 -2.45 2.84
C VAL A 416 -0.07 -1.33 3.38
N LEU A 417 -1.06 -0.86 2.61
CA LEU A 417 -2.07 0.11 3.09
C LEU A 417 -2.85 -0.43 4.30
N ALA A 418 -3.33 -1.68 4.25
CA ALA A 418 -4.01 -2.32 5.37
C ALA A 418 -3.11 -2.45 6.62
N ALA A 419 -1.85 -2.87 6.45
CA ALA A 419 -0.89 -2.96 7.54
C ALA A 419 -0.60 -1.60 8.19
N LEU A 420 -0.48 -0.54 7.39
CA LEU A 420 -0.34 0.83 7.88
C LEU A 420 -1.54 1.26 8.72
N LEU A 421 -2.77 0.98 8.28
CA LEU A 421 -3.98 1.28 9.06
C LEU A 421 -4.03 0.49 10.38
N VAL A 422 -3.55 -0.76 10.40
CA VAL A 422 -3.44 -1.58 11.62
C VAL A 422 -2.40 -1.01 12.60
N ILE A 423 -1.24 -0.56 12.12
CA ILE A 423 -0.20 0.07 12.97
C ILE A 423 -0.67 1.43 13.51
N VAL A 424 -1.35 2.24 12.69
CA VAL A 424 -1.98 3.49 13.17
C VAL A 424 -3.12 3.19 14.15
N SER A 425 -3.87 2.10 13.96
CA SER A 425 -4.89 1.62 14.89
C SER A 425 -4.33 1.25 16.26
N ASN A 426 -3.15 0.58 16.30
CA ASN A 426 -2.44 0.28 17.54
C ASN A 426 -2.13 1.55 18.33
N ALA A 427 -1.61 2.59 17.67
CA ALA A 427 -1.33 3.88 18.29
C ALA A 427 -2.62 4.63 18.73
N ALA A 428 -3.71 4.53 17.97
CA ALA A 428 -4.98 5.18 18.28
C ALA A 428 -5.75 4.55 19.46
N ASN A 429 -5.59 3.23 19.69
CA ASN A 429 -6.25 2.49 20.77
C ASN A 429 -5.35 2.26 22.00
N LYS A 430 -4.04 2.58 21.95
CA LYS A 430 -3.11 2.36 23.05
C LYS A 430 -3.57 3.13 24.31
N PRO A 431 -3.73 2.48 25.48
CA PRO A 431 -4.03 3.16 26.72
C PRO A 431 -3.02 4.26 27.01
N GLN A 432 -3.51 5.42 27.46
CA GLN A 432 -2.64 6.50 27.90
C GLN A 432 -2.27 6.26 29.36
N VAL A 433 -1.00 6.47 29.70
CA VAL A 433 -0.58 6.55 31.10
C VAL A 433 -1.16 7.86 31.64
N ASP A 434 -2.01 7.78 32.65
CA ASP A 434 -2.56 8.97 33.29
C ASP A 434 -1.51 9.58 34.23
N THR A 435 -0.77 10.56 33.72
CA THR A 435 0.24 11.29 34.49
C THR A 435 -0.32 12.24 35.54
N MET A 436 -1.65 12.40 35.62
CA MET A 436 -2.33 13.13 36.70
C MET A 436 -2.82 12.20 37.82
N SER A 437 -2.85 10.89 37.59
CA SER A 437 -3.21 9.90 38.61
C SER A 437 -2.26 9.94 39.81
N ASP A 438 -2.80 9.94 41.02
CA ASP A 438 -1.99 10.00 42.24
C ASP A 438 -1.11 8.75 42.42
N THR A 439 -1.49 7.61 41.83
CA THR A 439 -0.63 6.42 41.73
C THR A 439 0.65 6.73 40.94
N PHE A 440 0.54 7.36 39.77
CA PHE A 440 1.70 7.76 38.97
C PHE A 440 2.54 8.84 39.68
N ARG A 441 1.90 9.75 40.41
CA ARG A 441 2.61 10.74 41.25
C ARG A 441 3.43 10.06 42.36
N MET A 442 2.86 9.10 43.09
CA MET A 442 3.60 8.37 44.14
C MET A 442 4.71 7.48 43.55
N GLU A 443 4.50 6.86 42.39
CA GLU A 443 5.54 6.10 41.69
C GLU A 443 6.68 7.01 41.21
N ALA A 444 6.37 8.19 40.66
CA ALA A 444 7.38 9.18 40.27
C ALA A 444 8.14 9.76 41.48
N LEU A 445 7.44 10.05 42.59
CA LEU A 445 8.06 10.55 43.83
C LEU A 445 8.98 9.50 44.47
N SER A 446 8.55 8.24 44.56
CA SER A 446 9.39 7.16 45.11
C SER A 446 10.61 6.86 44.22
N ALA A 447 10.47 6.91 42.89
CA ALA A 447 11.61 6.79 41.96
C ALA A 447 12.60 7.97 42.07
N LEU A 448 12.13 9.19 42.42
CA LEU A 448 12.99 10.33 42.71
C LEU A 448 13.70 10.17 44.07
N GLN A 449 12.98 9.75 45.11
CA GLN A 449 13.55 9.47 46.43
C GLN A 449 14.63 8.37 46.39
N GLN A 450 14.40 7.28 45.65
CA GLN A 450 15.40 6.24 45.41
C GLN A 450 16.64 6.79 44.70
N ARG A 451 16.47 7.69 43.71
CA ARG A 451 17.60 8.36 43.03
C ARG A 451 18.35 9.36 43.91
N GLN A 452 17.72 9.92 44.95
CA GLN A 452 18.39 10.72 45.97
C GLN A 452 19.17 9.81 46.92
N GLN A 453 18.52 8.82 47.55
CA GLN A 453 19.17 7.84 48.42
C GLN A 453 20.36 7.14 47.74
N GLN A 454 20.26 6.79 46.45
CA GLN A 454 21.34 6.16 45.69
C GLN A 454 22.49 7.11 45.31
N LYS A 455 22.29 8.44 45.38
CA LYS A 455 23.36 9.45 45.30
C LYS A 455 23.97 9.75 46.67
N ASP A 456 23.13 9.77 47.70
CA ASP A 456 23.49 10.14 49.06
C ASP A 456 24.13 8.98 49.85
N THR A 457 24.02 7.74 49.33
CA THR A 457 24.76 6.56 49.81
C THR A 457 26.26 6.71 49.53
N PRO A 458 27.13 6.79 50.55
CA PRO A 458 28.57 6.90 50.35
C PRO A 458 29.17 5.64 49.72
N ARG A 459 30.23 5.80 48.92
CA ARG A 459 31.06 4.67 48.42
C ARG A 459 31.96 4.09 49.51
N HIS A 460 31.39 3.57 50.59
CA HIS A 460 32.12 2.94 51.69
C HIS A 460 31.58 1.55 52.05
N SER A 461 31.99 0.55 51.26
CA SER A 461 32.15 -0.84 51.72
C SER A 461 33.07 -1.62 50.77
N SER A 462 34.34 -1.21 50.71
CA SER A 462 35.44 -1.95 50.03
C SER A 462 36.82 -1.48 50.51
N ALA A 463 36.93 -1.13 51.80
CA ALA A 463 38.20 -0.85 52.46
C ALA A 463 38.15 -1.34 53.92
N THR A 464 39.22 -2.02 54.34
CA THR A 464 39.54 -2.36 55.75
C THR A 464 38.54 -3.28 56.47
N ALA A 465 38.61 -4.58 56.16
CA ALA A 465 38.09 -5.65 57.00
C ALA A 465 39.10 -6.83 57.07
N THR A 466 40.36 -6.51 57.34
CA THR A 466 41.46 -7.48 57.51
C THR A 466 42.51 -6.90 58.47
N ALA A 467 42.41 -7.25 59.75
CA ALA A 467 43.29 -6.74 60.80
C ALA A 467 43.45 -7.72 61.99
N GLN A 468 43.68 -9.01 61.70
CA GLN A 468 44.16 -10.02 62.66
C GLN A 468 44.36 -11.39 61.96
N VAL A 469 45.62 -11.80 61.74
CA VAL A 469 46.15 -13.19 61.83
C VAL A 469 47.69 -13.09 61.90
N ASP A 470 48.26 -13.66 62.95
CA ASP A 470 49.58 -14.27 63.21
C ASP A 470 50.96 -13.72 62.72
N GLU A 471 51.91 -14.03 63.62
CA GLU A 471 53.35 -14.36 63.56
C GLU A 471 54.09 -14.61 62.21
N PRO A 472 55.45 -14.59 62.20
CA PRO A 472 56.24 -14.21 61.02
C PRO A 472 56.65 -15.36 60.06
N GLY A 473 56.77 -15.05 58.77
CA GLY A 473 57.23 -16.01 57.74
C GLY A 473 57.58 -15.42 56.36
N HIS A 474 58.74 -14.76 56.24
CA HIS A 474 59.58 -14.54 55.03
C HIS A 474 59.01 -14.23 53.61
N THR A 475 59.58 -13.15 53.03
CA THR A 475 59.89 -12.94 51.58
C THR A 475 58.78 -12.80 50.52
N ALA A 476 58.37 -11.54 50.33
CA ALA A 476 58.56 -10.74 49.11
C ALA A 476 58.29 -11.32 47.69
N ALA A 477 57.27 -10.76 47.01
CA ALA A 477 57.38 -10.24 45.63
C ALA A 477 56.23 -9.28 45.25
N MET A 478 56.55 -8.15 44.61
CA MET A 478 55.66 -7.38 43.71
C MET A 478 56.46 -7.03 42.43
N PRO A 479 55.80 -6.86 41.28
CA PRO A 479 55.54 -5.50 40.77
C PRO A 479 54.03 -5.27 40.49
N VAL A 480 53.42 -4.13 40.82
CA VAL A 480 53.52 -2.77 40.22
C VAL A 480 52.81 -2.62 38.86
N VAL A 481 51.84 -1.69 38.83
CA VAL A 481 51.06 -1.27 37.66
C VAL A 481 51.76 -0.09 36.94
N PRO A 482 51.91 -0.12 35.60
CA PRO A 482 52.21 1.08 34.79
C PRO A 482 50.94 1.77 34.23
N PRO A 483 50.98 3.09 33.95
CA PRO A 483 49.79 3.90 33.62
C PRO A 483 49.59 4.22 32.13
N ALA A 484 48.50 4.94 31.81
CA ALA A 484 48.20 5.46 30.47
C ALA A 484 48.98 6.76 30.13
N PRO A 485 49.27 7.03 28.84
CA PRO A 485 49.80 8.31 28.37
C PRO A 485 48.78 9.20 27.62
N ARG A 486 49.12 10.48 27.47
CA ARG A 486 48.47 11.51 26.63
C ARG A 486 49.51 12.14 25.69
N HIS A 487 49.00 12.84 24.66
CA HIS A 487 49.72 13.81 23.81
C HIS A 487 50.81 13.25 22.87
N GLY A 488 51.22 14.09 21.92
CA GLY A 488 52.23 13.84 20.88
C GLY A 488 52.51 15.12 20.09
N ALA A 489 53.50 15.09 19.18
CA ALA A 489 53.89 16.23 18.35
C ALA A 489 54.59 15.80 17.04
N HIS A 490 54.48 16.66 16.02
CA HIS A 490 55.26 16.79 14.77
C HIS A 490 56.30 15.72 14.34
N ALA A 491 56.13 15.14 13.14
CA ALA A 491 56.99 15.38 11.96
C ALA A 491 56.57 14.52 10.74
N ALA A 492 57.08 14.86 9.54
CA ALA A 492 56.96 14.15 8.25
C ALA A 492 58.23 14.44 7.42
N PRO A 493 58.42 13.99 6.16
CA PRO A 493 57.83 12.91 5.34
C PRO A 493 58.94 11.83 5.07
N PRO A 494 59.11 11.07 3.94
CA PRO A 494 58.33 10.90 2.70
C PRO A 494 58.13 9.42 2.23
N ALA A 495 57.68 9.26 0.99
CA ALA A 495 57.66 8.04 0.16
C ALA A 495 58.20 8.40 -1.25
N PRO A 496 58.32 7.48 -2.23
CA PRO A 496 58.29 6.01 -2.20
C PRO A 496 59.62 5.43 -2.77
N PRO A 497 59.64 4.17 -3.25
CA PRO A 497 60.43 3.78 -4.41
C PRO A 497 59.55 3.53 -5.65
N VAL A 498 60.08 3.85 -6.83
CA VAL A 498 59.52 3.53 -8.16
C VAL A 498 60.17 2.25 -8.68
N GLN A 499 59.50 1.53 -9.60
CA GLN A 499 60.21 0.69 -10.56
C GLN A 499 59.49 0.70 -11.92
N ASP A 500 60.27 0.88 -12.99
CA ASP A 500 59.80 1.23 -14.35
C ASP A 500 59.81 0.04 -15.34
N GLY A 501 59.29 0.28 -16.55
CA GLY A 501 59.24 -0.65 -17.71
C GLY A 501 57.86 -0.64 -18.37
N GLU A 502 57.59 0.08 -19.48
CA GLU A 502 58.04 -0.16 -20.88
C GLU A 502 57.54 -1.50 -21.46
N THR A 503 56.94 -1.65 -22.65
CA THR A 503 56.73 -0.84 -23.89
C THR A 503 55.31 -1.12 -24.49
N THR A 504 54.62 -0.31 -25.34
CA THR A 504 54.78 -0.01 -26.81
C THR A 504 54.84 -1.27 -27.71
N GLU A 505 54.17 -1.44 -28.87
CA GLU A 505 53.27 -0.63 -29.75
C GLU A 505 51.75 -0.83 -29.47
N VAL A 506 50.72 -0.23 -30.12
CA VAL A 506 50.49 0.61 -31.35
C VAL A 506 50.18 -0.16 -32.69
N PHE A 507 49.41 0.47 -33.63
CA PHE A 507 48.80 -0.06 -34.89
C PHE A 507 47.80 -1.25 -34.73
N ALA A 508 46.77 -1.50 -35.58
CA ALA A 508 45.99 -0.68 -36.53
C ALA A 508 44.69 -1.43 -36.98
N PRO A 509 43.71 -0.75 -37.62
CA PRO A 509 42.56 -1.41 -38.30
C PRO A 509 42.94 -1.96 -39.69
N LEU A 510 41.92 -2.49 -40.44
CA LEU A 510 41.91 -3.15 -41.79
C LEU A 510 41.59 -4.67 -41.67
N ARG A 511 40.87 -5.35 -42.60
CA ARG A 511 40.09 -4.92 -43.79
C ARG A 511 38.97 -5.92 -44.12
N SER A 512 38.16 -5.60 -45.14
CA SER A 512 37.12 -6.41 -45.80
C SER A 512 37.66 -7.46 -46.77
N THR A 513 36.98 -8.62 -46.83
CA THR A 513 36.72 -9.52 -48.00
C THR A 513 35.77 -10.63 -47.53
N ASP A 514 34.88 -11.28 -48.30
CA ASP A 514 34.11 -10.95 -49.51
C ASP A 514 32.98 -12.02 -49.65
N ASP A 515 32.02 -11.77 -50.55
CA ASP A 515 31.06 -12.70 -51.19
C ASP A 515 30.50 -13.96 -50.48
N THR A 516 29.17 -14.02 -50.42
CA THR A 516 28.40 -15.06 -51.15
C THR A 516 26.95 -14.59 -51.38
N ALA A 517 26.26 -15.16 -52.38
CA ALA A 517 24.96 -14.66 -52.88
C ALA A 517 23.81 -15.69 -52.79
N GLY A 518 22.58 -15.21 -53.05
CA GLY A 518 21.28 -15.91 -52.89
C GLY A 518 20.40 -15.15 -51.87
N GLY A 519 19.13 -14.81 -52.11
CA GLY A 519 18.14 -15.34 -53.06
C GLY A 519 17.38 -16.52 -52.43
N ASP A 520 16.06 -16.67 -52.53
CA ASP A 520 14.97 -15.84 -53.08
C ASP A 520 13.64 -16.41 -52.49
N GLU A 521 12.47 -15.90 -52.89
CA GLU A 521 11.11 -16.47 -52.73
C GLU A 521 10.40 -16.51 -51.34
N SER A 522 9.05 -16.42 -51.43
CA SER A 522 7.97 -16.62 -50.42
C SER A 522 7.87 -15.67 -49.20
#